data_AF-A0A7V5VNZ8-F1
#
_entry.id   AF-A0A7V5VNZ8-F1
#
_cell.length_a   1.000
_cell.length_b   1.000
_cell.length_c   1.000
_cell.angle_alpha   90.00
_cell.angle_beta   90.00
_cell.angle_gamma   90.00
#
_symmetry.space_group_name_H-M   'P 1'
#
loop_
_entity.id
_entity.type
_entity.pdbx_description
1 polymer ?
#
loop_
_entity_poly.entity_id
_entity_poly.type
_entity_poly.pdbx_seq_one_letter_code
_entity_poly.pdbx_strand_id
1 'polypeptide(L)'
;MPKVVILGQKEFEVRPGTNLLKFIQEQRYDDQLPATCGGQGQCSTCAVRVLKGGGAPTQNEIDVLGEEQLAKGWRLSCQITVTQDIEIEVPGYEVAEAIQIEPGLVRDVLTYAAEKIPLKDLRSAQKISVKRLKDLSNRVESLLEGGGDPTDFDVLYAVFSYIGKDHKAKEIPTQYELTDEKIQKILEAFAKRLPAEEEEIITYPYFLYVAFTLLFFLTAGLGIYSVFRDAPLEEPATPSFTPNPEKAPWYFVGIQELLAISPNIGPLTSVAIGGVIIPALFILFLIAIPYIEPYLEFWRRDKSKPVGRRLRDRPVTTALFTLVIGAAIVLIIIGQYFRGPQWEWVIPWK
;
A
#
# COMPACT_ATOMS: atom_id res chain seq x y z
N MET A 1 -37.24 -3.10 -6.79
CA MET A 1 -35.93 -3.23 -6.11
C MET A 1 -35.24 -1.89 -6.28
N PRO A 2 -34.64 -1.30 -5.24
CA PRO A 2 -33.95 -0.03 -5.37
C PRO A 2 -32.75 -0.15 -6.30
N LYS A 3 -32.49 0.92 -7.03
CA LYS A 3 -31.37 1.05 -7.96
C LYS A 3 -30.22 1.83 -7.32
N VAL A 4 -29.01 1.30 -7.39
CA VAL A 4 -27.79 2.04 -7.09
C VAL A 4 -27.11 2.37 -8.41
N VAL A 5 -26.91 3.66 -8.65
CA VAL A 5 -26.21 4.17 -9.83
C VAL A 5 -24.89 4.74 -9.34
N ILE A 6 -23.78 4.13 -9.75
CA ILE A 6 -22.44 4.69 -9.54
C ILE A 6 -22.14 5.56 -10.76
N LEU A 7 -21.84 6.84 -10.54
CA LEU A 7 -21.59 7.81 -11.61
C LEU A 7 -20.46 7.31 -12.52
N GLY A 8 -20.74 7.19 -13.81
CA GLY A 8 -19.79 6.67 -14.80
C GLY A 8 -19.77 5.16 -14.97
N GLN A 9 -20.63 4.44 -14.26
CA GLN A 9 -20.76 2.98 -14.32
C GLN A 9 -22.19 2.57 -14.70
N LYS A 10 -22.48 1.27 -14.60
CA LYS A 10 -23.82 0.69 -14.86
C LYS A 10 -24.78 0.89 -13.69
N GLU A 11 -26.08 0.78 -13.97
CA GLU A 11 -27.11 0.70 -12.93
C GLU A 11 -27.12 -0.70 -12.30
N PHE A 12 -27.26 -0.76 -10.97
CA PHE A 12 -27.34 -2.01 -10.23
C PHE A 12 -28.66 -2.12 -9.49
N GLU A 13 -29.38 -3.21 -9.71
CA GLU A 13 -30.54 -3.55 -8.88
C GLU A 13 -30.07 -4.25 -7.61
N VAL A 14 -30.36 -3.65 -6.46
CA VAL A 14 -29.97 -4.18 -5.15
C VAL A 14 -31.18 -4.50 -4.30
N ARG A 15 -31.00 -5.43 -3.36
CA ARG A 15 -32.03 -5.72 -2.36
C ARG A 15 -32.18 -4.52 -1.42
N PRO A 16 -33.42 -4.12 -1.08
CA PRO A 16 -33.65 -3.12 -0.05
C PRO A 16 -32.97 -3.54 1.26
N GLY A 17 -32.32 -2.58 1.94
CA GLY A 17 -31.60 -2.86 3.18
C GLY A 17 -30.11 -3.19 3.00
N THR A 18 -29.60 -3.23 1.77
CA THR A 18 -28.17 -3.42 1.51
C THR A 18 -27.36 -2.22 2.01
N ASN A 19 -26.24 -2.46 2.69
CA ASN A 19 -25.30 -1.40 3.09
C ASN A 19 -24.47 -0.94 1.89
N LEU A 20 -24.38 0.38 1.68
CA LEU A 20 -23.77 0.94 0.49
C LEU A 20 -22.27 0.65 0.39
N LEU A 21 -21.51 0.73 1.49
CA LEU A 21 -20.08 0.37 1.48
C LEU A 21 -19.89 -1.10 1.07
N LYS A 22 -20.65 -2.03 1.65
CA LYS A 22 -20.54 -3.46 1.30
C LYS A 22 -20.84 -3.69 -0.17
N PHE A 23 -21.86 -3.02 -0.70
CA PHE A 23 -22.18 -3.08 -2.11
C PHE A 23 -21.02 -2.60 -2.99
N ILE A 24 -20.40 -1.45 -2.66
CA ILE A 24 -19.24 -0.92 -3.39
C ILE A 24 -18.06 -1.91 -3.38
N GLN A 25 -17.78 -2.53 -2.23
CA GLN A 25 -16.74 -3.54 -2.07
C GLN A 25 -17.03 -4.83 -2.87
N GLU A 26 -18.27 -5.30 -2.87
CA GLU A 26 -18.68 -6.47 -3.65
C GLU A 26 -18.53 -6.24 -5.16
N GLN A 27 -18.83 -5.03 -5.62
CA GLN A 27 -18.64 -4.63 -7.02
C GLN A 27 -17.20 -4.22 -7.36
N ARG A 28 -16.27 -4.24 -6.39
CA ARG A 28 -14.85 -3.87 -6.53
C ARG A 28 -14.61 -2.43 -6.99
N TYR A 29 -15.42 -1.50 -6.48
CA TYR A 29 -15.23 -0.06 -6.66
C TYR A 29 -14.65 0.60 -5.38
N ASP A 30 -13.86 -0.13 -4.60
CA ASP A 30 -13.36 0.30 -3.28
C ASP A 30 -11.85 0.61 -3.22
N ASP A 31 -11.14 0.69 -4.35
CA ASP A 31 -9.68 0.89 -4.37
C ASP A 31 -9.24 2.18 -3.65
N GLN A 32 -10.10 3.22 -3.67
CA GLN A 32 -9.88 4.48 -2.96
C GLN A 32 -10.73 4.63 -1.68
N LEU A 33 -11.44 3.57 -1.26
CA LEU A 33 -12.31 3.56 -0.08
C LEU A 33 -11.87 2.50 0.93
N PRO A 34 -10.72 2.68 1.61
CA PRO A 34 -10.16 1.65 2.48
C PRO A 34 -11.01 1.37 3.73
N ALA A 35 -11.98 2.24 4.06
CA ALA A 35 -12.89 2.10 5.19
C ALA A 35 -12.16 1.69 6.49
N THR A 36 -11.15 2.48 6.85
CA THR A 36 -10.13 2.19 7.89
C THR A 36 -10.71 1.79 9.25
N CYS A 37 -11.88 2.34 9.62
CA CYS A 37 -12.59 2.00 10.87
C CYS A 37 -13.47 0.73 10.78
N GLY A 38 -13.42 -0.03 9.67
CA GLY A 38 -14.27 -1.20 9.46
C GLY A 38 -15.75 -0.87 9.24
N GLY A 39 -16.08 0.37 8.84
CA GLY A 39 -17.46 0.80 8.57
C GLY A 39 -18.25 1.28 9.79
N GLN A 40 -17.58 1.57 10.92
CA GLN A 40 -18.21 2.05 12.15
C GLN A 40 -18.59 3.55 12.13
N GLY A 41 -18.25 4.28 11.05
CA GLY A 41 -18.57 5.71 10.95
C GLY A 41 -17.70 6.61 11.85
N GLN A 42 -16.49 6.14 12.20
CA GLN A 42 -15.53 6.89 13.04
C GLN A 42 -14.40 7.54 12.24
N CYS A 43 -14.36 7.32 10.91
CA CYS A 43 -13.39 7.92 10.01
C CYS A 43 -14.05 8.34 8.70
N SER A 44 -13.38 9.20 7.93
CA SER A 44 -13.87 9.74 6.65
C SER A 44 -13.46 8.91 5.42
N THR A 45 -12.73 7.81 5.57
CA THR A 45 -12.17 7.06 4.42
C THR A 45 -13.19 6.19 3.66
N CYS A 46 -14.44 6.13 4.12
CA CYS A 46 -15.56 5.52 3.38
C CYS A 46 -16.43 6.58 2.67
N ALA A 47 -15.97 7.83 2.60
CA ALA A 47 -16.77 8.95 2.08
C ALA A 47 -16.99 8.84 0.56
N VAL A 48 -18.25 9.02 0.16
CA VAL A 48 -18.71 9.08 -1.24
C VAL A 48 -19.57 10.32 -1.42
N ARG A 49 -19.67 10.85 -2.63
CA ARG A 49 -20.57 11.97 -2.91
C ARG A 49 -21.93 11.43 -3.37
N VAL A 50 -23.00 11.73 -2.64
CA VAL A 50 -24.37 11.35 -3.01
C VAL A 50 -24.98 12.48 -3.83
N LEU A 51 -25.38 12.16 -5.06
CA LEU A 51 -25.94 13.12 -6.02
C LEU A 51 -27.47 13.15 -5.94
N LYS A 52 -28.09 11.98 -5.77
CA LYS A 52 -29.54 11.84 -5.52
C LYS A 52 -29.82 10.70 -4.55
N GLY A 53 -30.83 10.85 -3.72
CA GLY A 53 -31.24 9.83 -2.75
C GLY A 53 -30.41 9.87 -1.45
N GLY A 54 -30.15 8.71 -0.86
CA GLY A 54 -29.27 8.57 0.32
C GLY A 54 -29.85 8.96 1.68
N GLY A 55 -31.06 9.54 1.71
CA GLY A 55 -31.77 9.86 2.97
C GLY A 55 -31.09 10.96 3.79
N ALA A 56 -31.54 11.15 5.04
CA ALA A 56 -30.94 12.14 5.94
C ALA A 56 -29.57 11.67 6.49
N PRO A 57 -28.60 12.58 6.71
CA PRO A 57 -27.35 12.26 7.39
C PRO A 57 -27.57 11.73 8.80
N THR A 58 -26.78 10.72 9.19
CA THR A 58 -26.72 10.22 10.56
C THR A 58 -25.84 11.10 11.45
N GLN A 59 -25.97 11.01 12.77
CA GLN A 59 -25.16 11.81 13.70
C GLN A 59 -23.64 11.59 13.50
N ASN A 60 -23.23 10.34 13.27
CA ASN A 60 -21.83 10.00 12.99
C ASN A 60 -21.29 10.71 11.73
N GLU A 61 -22.13 10.90 10.71
CA GLU A 61 -21.74 11.61 9.49
C GLU A 61 -21.53 13.11 9.76
N ILE A 62 -22.40 13.70 10.59
CA ILE A 62 -22.29 15.10 11.02
C ILE A 62 -21.00 15.30 11.82
N ASP A 63 -20.73 14.41 12.76
CA ASP A 63 -19.57 14.52 13.65
C ASP A 63 -18.24 14.35 12.89
N VAL A 64 -18.19 13.50 11.85
CA VAL A 64 -16.97 13.19 11.10
C VAL A 64 -16.73 14.11 9.89
N LEU A 65 -17.76 14.39 9.10
CA LEU A 65 -17.63 15.19 7.86
C LEU A 65 -17.89 16.68 8.09
N GLY A 66 -18.65 17.02 9.14
CA GLY A 66 -19.12 18.38 9.38
C GLY A 66 -20.19 18.85 8.40
N GLU A 67 -20.85 19.96 8.74
CA GLU A 67 -21.97 20.49 7.94
C GLU A 67 -21.54 20.97 6.54
N GLU A 68 -20.31 21.47 6.40
CA GLU A 68 -19.82 22.01 5.11
C GLU A 68 -19.67 20.91 4.05
N GLN A 69 -19.14 19.75 4.42
CA GLN A 69 -18.97 18.64 3.47
C GLN A 69 -20.30 17.95 3.18
N LEU A 70 -21.17 17.82 4.19
CA LEU A 70 -22.54 17.33 4.01
C LEU A 70 -23.33 18.21 3.03
N ALA A 71 -23.17 19.54 3.11
CA ALA A 71 -23.79 20.48 2.18
C ALA A 71 -23.28 20.30 0.74
N LYS A 72 -22.05 19.84 0.56
CA LYS A 72 -21.45 19.49 -0.74
C LYS A 72 -21.84 18.07 -1.22
N GLY A 73 -22.71 17.37 -0.48
CA GLY A 73 -23.21 16.04 -0.82
C GLY A 73 -22.30 14.89 -0.40
N TRP A 74 -21.22 15.13 0.36
CA TRP A 74 -20.38 14.05 0.88
C TRP A 74 -21.09 13.31 1.99
N ARG A 75 -21.06 11.97 1.94
CA ARG A 75 -21.73 11.08 2.88
C ARG A 75 -20.85 9.88 3.16
N LEU A 76 -21.00 9.26 4.33
CA LEU A 76 -20.27 8.04 4.68
C LEU A 76 -21.01 6.85 4.09
N SER A 77 -20.47 6.22 3.03
CA SER A 77 -21.08 5.04 2.41
C SER A 77 -21.35 3.91 3.40
N CYS A 78 -20.52 3.81 4.44
CA CYS A 78 -20.68 2.83 5.50
C CYS A 78 -21.89 3.05 6.41
N GLN A 79 -22.42 4.27 6.50
CA GLN A 79 -23.61 4.61 7.29
C GLN A 79 -24.91 4.62 6.44
N ILE A 80 -24.81 4.46 5.13
CA ILE A 80 -25.97 4.47 4.23
C ILE A 80 -26.52 3.06 4.03
N THR A 81 -27.83 2.92 4.25
CA THR A 81 -28.61 1.74 3.88
C THR A 81 -29.50 2.07 2.68
N VAL A 82 -29.38 1.29 1.60
CA VAL A 82 -30.12 1.52 0.36
C VAL A 82 -31.55 1.06 0.52
N THR A 83 -32.47 2.00 0.70
CA THR A 83 -33.93 1.77 0.80
C THR A 83 -34.69 2.28 -0.42
N GLN A 84 -34.13 3.27 -1.10
CA GLN A 84 -34.64 3.92 -2.31
C GLN A 84 -33.51 4.04 -3.33
N ASP A 85 -33.86 4.44 -4.56
CA ASP A 85 -32.89 4.67 -5.61
C ASP A 85 -31.86 5.73 -5.18
N ILE A 86 -30.59 5.47 -5.44
CA ILE A 86 -29.48 6.32 -5.03
C ILE A 86 -28.46 6.46 -6.15
N GLU A 87 -28.11 7.70 -6.47
CA GLU A 87 -27.00 8.06 -7.35
C GLU A 87 -25.82 8.51 -6.49
N ILE A 88 -24.68 7.85 -6.68
CA ILE A 88 -23.46 8.13 -5.94
C ILE A 88 -22.27 8.29 -6.87
N GLU A 89 -21.29 9.03 -6.40
CA GLU A 89 -20.01 9.22 -7.02
C GLU A 89 -18.93 8.73 -6.07
N VAL A 90 -18.12 7.82 -6.60
CA VAL A 90 -17.09 7.11 -5.85
C VAL A 90 -15.74 7.69 -6.27
N PRO A 91 -14.95 8.21 -5.31
CA PRO A 91 -13.62 8.75 -5.59
C PRO A 91 -12.77 7.75 -6.40
N GLY A 92 -12.15 8.23 -7.47
CA GLY A 92 -11.33 7.42 -8.38
C GLY A 92 -12.09 6.65 -9.47
N TYR A 93 -13.43 6.58 -9.40
CA TYR A 93 -14.27 5.97 -10.44
C TYR A 93 -15.23 6.99 -11.10
N GLU A 94 -15.01 8.27 -10.79
CA GLU A 94 -15.78 9.42 -11.28
C GLU A 94 -15.56 9.67 -12.78
N VAL A 95 -16.32 9.06 -13.69
CA VAL A 95 -16.38 9.60 -15.06
C VAL A 95 -17.68 9.29 -15.80
N ALA A 96 -18.56 10.30 -15.94
CA ALA A 96 -19.30 10.52 -17.18
C ALA A 96 -19.83 11.96 -17.28
N GLU A 97 -18.97 12.91 -17.65
CA GLU A 97 -19.38 13.64 -18.86
C GLU A 97 -19.14 12.68 -20.02
N ALA A 98 -20.18 12.47 -20.82
CA ALA A 98 -20.36 11.38 -21.75
C ALA A 98 -19.30 11.36 -22.86
N ILE A 99 -18.16 10.73 -22.61
CA ILE A 99 -17.26 10.32 -23.69
C ILE A 99 -17.48 8.82 -23.85
N GLN A 100 -18.40 8.46 -24.75
CA GLN A 100 -18.49 7.11 -25.27
C GLN A 100 -17.22 6.82 -26.08
N ILE A 101 -16.15 6.43 -25.40
CA ILE A 101 -14.92 6.00 -26.08
C ILE A 101 -15.24 4.66 -26.72
N GLU A 102 -15.25 4.61 -28.05
CA GLU A 102 -15.51 3.38 -28.77
C GLU A 102 -14.31 2.43 -28.59
N PRO A 103 -14.50 1.19 -28.10
CA PRO A 103 -13.40 0.24 -27.93
C PRO A 103 -12.61 -0.01 -29.22
N GLY A 104 -13.29 0.04 -30.37
CA GLY A 104 -12.64 -0.07 -31.67
C GLY A 104 -11.65 1.06 -31.94
N LEU A 105 -11.96 2.30 -31.56
CA LEU A 105 -11.05 3.44 -31.75
C LEU A 105 -9.73 3.23 -30.99
N VAL A 106 -9.82 2.83 -29.72
CA VAL A 106 -8.62 2.58 -28.90
C VAL A 106 -7.79 1.41 -29.45
N ARG A 107 -8.45 0.36 -29.96
CA ARG A 107 -7.76 -0.76 -30.64
C ARG A 107 -7.02 -0.32 -31.88
N ASP A 108 -7.65 0.49 -32.73
CA ASP A 108 -7.05 1.00 -33.96
C ASP A 108 -5.84 1.88 -33.65
N VAL A 109 -5.97 2.76 -32.66
CA VAL A 109 -4.89 3.63 -32.15
C VAL A 109 -3.72 2.80 -31.62
N LEU A 110 -3.97 1.80 -30.78
CA LEU A 110 -2.94 0.92 -30.22
C LEU A 110 -2.23 0.10 -31.31
N THR A 111 -2.97 -0.35 -32.32
CA THR A 111 -2.45 -1.12 -33.45
C THR A 111 -1.56 -0.23 -34.32
N TYR A 112 -2.02 0.98 -34.65
CA TYR A 112 -1.21 1.99 -35.35
C TYR A 112 0.05 2.33 -34.56
N ALA A 113 -0.06 2.52 -33.24
CA ALA A 113 1.08 2.80 -32.37
C ALA A 113 2.12 1.67 -32.37
N ALA A 114 1.68 0.42 -32.40
CA ALA A 114 2.55 -0.74 -32.44
C ALA A 114 3.33 -0.87 -33.76
N GLU A 115 2.84 -0.30 -34.86
CA GLU A 115 3.42 -0.43 -36.20
C GLU A 115 4.18 0.82 -36.67
N LYS A 116 3.67 2.01 -36.35
CA LYS A 116 4.10 3.28 -36.96
C LYS A 116 4.77 4.25 -36.01
N ILE A 117 4.53 4.13 -34.70
CA ILE A 117 5.09 5.06 -33.72
C ILE A 117 6.46 4.58 -33.23
N PRO A 118 7.50 5.44 -33.25
CA PRO A 118 8.76 5.16 -32.58
C PRO A 118 8.53 5.10 -31.06
N LEU A 119 8.40 3.89 -30.51
CA LEU A 119 8.07 3.66 -29.08
C LEU A 119 9.08 4.28 -28.10
N LYS A 120 10.28 4.65 -28.55
CA LYS A 120 11.29 5.35 -27.74
C LYS A 120 10.92 6.79 -27.43
N ASP A 121 10.06 7.40 -28.25
CA ASP A 121 9.67 8.81 -28.13
C ASP A 121 8.46 8.99 -27.19
N LEU A 122 7.79 7.88 -26.84
CA LEU A 122 6.70 7.85 -25.88
C LEU A 122 7.25 7.92 -24.45
N ARG A 123 6.88 8.95 -23.71
CA ARG A 123 7.20 9.10 -22.29
C ARG A 123 6.10 8.45 -21.45
N SER A 124 6.43 7.36 -20.75
CA SER A 124 5.59 6.63 -19.81
C SER A 124 6.47 6.15 -18.65
N ALA A 125 5.88 5.97 -17.46
CA ALA A 125 6.56 5.40 -16.30
C ALA A 125 6.97 3.93 -16.51
N GLN A 126 6.45 3.27 -17.55
CA GLN A 126 6.78 1.88 -17.89
C GLN A 126 7.36 1.71 -19.29
N LYS A 127 8.13 0.63 -19.49
CA LYS A 127 8.66 0.26 -20.80
C LYS A 127 7.53 -0.11 -21.75
N ILE A 128 7.34 0.68 -22.79
CA ILE A 128 6.38 0.39 -23.86
C ILE A 128 7.04 -0.59 -24.85
N SER A 129 6.34 -1.68 -25.13
CA SER A 129 6.76 -2.68 -26.13
C SER A 129 5.59 -3.04 -27.04
N VAL A 130 5.89 -3.49 -28.25
CA VAL A 130 4.89 -3.96 -29.22
C VAL A 130 4.01 -5.06 -28.61
N LYS A 131 4.60 -5.99 -27.84
CA LYS A 131 3.85 -7.05 -27.14
C LYS A 131 2.82 -6.46 -26.16
N ARG A 132 3.19 -5.41 -25.44
CA ARG A 132 2.31 -4.74 -24.48
C ARG A 132 1.16 -4.01 -25.16
N LEU A 133 1.44 -3.27 -26.25
CA LEU A 133 0.38 -2.59 -26.99
C LEU A 133 -0.64 -3.59 -27.56
N LYS A 134 -0.18 -4.76 -28.03
CA LYS A 134 -1.07 -5.86 -28.44
C LYS A 134 -1.89 -6.44 -27.29
N ASP A 135 -1.30 -6.63 -26.11
CA ASP A 135 -2.03 -7.08 -24.92
C ASP A 135 -3.13 -6.08 -24.52
N LEU A 136 -2.80 -4.79 -24.49
CA LEU A 136 -3.77 -3.73 -24.21
C LEU A 136 -4.90 -3.71 -25.25
N SER A 137 -4.58 -3.86 -26.54
CA SER A 137 -5.57 -3.91 -27.63
C SER A 137 -6.59 -5.04 -27.44
N ASN A 138 -6.13 -6.21 -26.98
CA ASN A 138 -7.02 -7.34 -26.69
C ASN A 138 -7.92 -7.12 -25.46
N ARG A 139 -7.54 -6.22 -24.55
CA ARG A 139 -8.21 -5.97 -23.27
C ARG A 139 -9.00 -4.65 -23.22
N VAL A 140 -9.10 -3.91 -24.33
CA VAL A 140 -9.70 -2.57 -24.38
C VAL A 140 -11.11 -2.51 -23.78
N GLU A 141 -11.99 -3.47 -24.08
CA GLU A 141 -13.35 -3.50 -23.53
C GLU A 141 -13.31 -3.53 -22.00
N SER A 142 -12.55 -4.46 -21.44
CA SER A 142 -12.34 -4.53 -19.99
C SER A 142 -11.70 -3.26 -19.43
N LEU A 143 -10.80 -2.59 -20.17
CA LEU A 143 -10.16 -1.34 -19.72
C LEU A 143 -11.17 -0.19 -19.66
N LEU A 144 -12.03 -0.05 -20.66
CA LEU A 144 -12.98 1.05 -20.74
C LEU A 144 -14.15 0.87 -19.75
N GLU A 145 -14.58 -0.37 -19.52
CA GLU A 145 -15.61 -0.74 -18.53
C GLU A 145 -15.17 -0.64 -17.06
N GLY A 146 -13.97 -0.09 -16.79
CA GLY A 146 -13.47 0.16 -15.43
C GLY A 146 -12.53 -0.91 -14.89
N GLY A 147 -12.13 -1.89 -15.70
CA GLY A 147 -10.98 -2.73 -15.41
C GLY A 147 -9.65 -2.07 -15.81
N GLY A 148 -8.53 -2.70 -15.44
CA GLY A 148 -7.19 -2.23 -15.79
C GLY A 148 -6.36 -1.74 -14.60
N ASP A 149 -5.05 -1.90 -14.69
CA ASP A 149 -4.09 -1.35 -13.72
C ASP A 149 -3.86 0.14 -14.05
N PRO A 150 -3.67 1.05 -13.08
CA PRO A 150 -3.29 2.45 -13.34
C PRO A 150 -2.13 2.61 -14.34
N THR A 151 -1.22 1.63 -14.37
CA THR A 151 -0.08 1.59 -15.29
C THR A 151 -0.45 1.26 -16.73
N ASP A 152 -1.60 0.64 -16.98
CA ASP A 152 -2.15 0.43 -18.32
C ASP A 152 -2.69 1.76 -18.88
N PHE A 153 -3.28 2.60 -18.03
CA PHE A 153 -3.74 3.95 -18.39
C PHE A 153 -2.58 4.92 -18.66
N ASP A 154 -1.43 4.77 -17.99
CA ASP A 154 -0.21 5.53 -18.30
C ASP A 154 0.29 5.28 -19.73
N VAL A 155 0.26 4.03 -20.18
CA VAL A 155 0.62 3.68 -21.57
C VAL A 155 -0.40 4.24 -22.56
N LEU A 156 -1.69 4.12 -22.27
CA LEU A 156 -2.75 4.69 -23.10
C LEU A 156 -2.61 6.23 -23.21
N TYR A 157 -2.40 6.90 -22.08
CA TYR A 157 -2.20 8.33 -22.02
C TYR A 157 -0.97 8.76 -22.85
N ALA A 158 0.16 8.07 -22.72
CA ALA A 158 1.36 8.36 -23.50
C ALA A 158 1.13 8.24 -25.02
N VAL A 159 0.44 7.19 -25.46
CA VAL A 159 0.13 6.96 -26.89
C VAL A 159 -0.80 8.05 -27.43
N PHE A 160 -1.92 8.32 -26.74
CA PHE A 160 -2.87 9.35 -27.16
C PHE A 160 -2.27 10.76 -27.10
N SER A 161 -1.40 11.03 -26.13
CA SER A 161 -0.71 12.33 -26.00
C SER A 161 0.25 12.57 -27.17
N TYR A 162 0.96 11.52 -27.61
CA TYR A 162 1.84 11.60 -28.78
C TYR A 162 1.05 11.87 -30.06
N ILE A 163 -0.06 11.18 -30.27
CA ILE A 163 -0.93 11.36 -31.43
C ILE A 163 -1.53 12.79 -31.46
N GLY A 164 -1.94 13.30 -30.31
CA GLY A 164 -2.47 14.65 -30.17
C GLY A 164 -1.42 15.75 -30.44
N LYS A 165 -0.16 15.55 -30.01
CA LYS A 165 0.92 16.54 -30.24
C LYS A 165 1.37 16.65 -31.69
N ASP A 166 1.46 15.52 -32.38
CA ASP A 166 1.94 15.49 -33.77
C ASP A 166 0.83 15.67 -34.81
N HIS A 167 -0.43 15.90 -34.38
CA HIS A 167 -1.63 15.93 -35.23
C HIS A 167 -1.78 14.70 -36.16
N LYS A 168 -1.20 13.56 -35.78
CA LYS A 168 -1.25 12.28 -36.52
C LYS A 168 -2.60 11.59 -36.47
N ALA A 169 -3.57 12.18 -35.75
CA ALA A 169 -4.93 11.68 -35.63
C ALA A 169 -5.59 11.34 -36.99
N LYS A 170 -5.33 12.16 -38.02
CA LYS A 170 -5.86 11.98 -39.38
C LYS A 170 -5.23 10.83 -40.15
N GLU A 171 -4.05 10.36 -39.73
CA GLU A 171 -3.34 9.25 -40.38
C GLU A 171 -3.76 7.88 -39.86
N ILE A 172 -4.52 7.83 -38.77
CA ILE A 172 -4.92 6.59 -38.11
C ILE A 172 -6.06 5.97 -38.93
N PRO A 173 -5.89 4.72 -39.43
CA PRO A 173 -6.93 4.04 -40.20
C PRO A 173 -8.02 3.56 -39.25
N THR A 174 -8.97 4.44 -38.95
CA THR A 174 -10.10 4.14 -38.06
C THR A 174 -11.42 4.59 -38.68
N GLN A 175 -12.48 3.83 -38.40
CA GLN A 175 -13.85 4.17 -38.81
C GLN A 175 -14.53 5.16 -37.86
N TYR A 176 -13.90 5.45 -36.71
CA TYR A 176 -14.43 6.33 -35.69
C TYR A 176 -13.87 7.75 -35.87
N GLU A 177 -14.71 8.76 -35.63
CA GLU A 177 -14.26 10.15 -35.71
C GLU A 177 -13.23 10.42 -34.60
N LEU A 178 -12.06 10.92 -34.99
CA LEU A 178 -10.94 11.24 -34.09
C LEU A 178 -10.50 12.69 -34.31
N THR A 179 -11.21 13.62 -33.68
CA THR A 179 -10.86 15.06 -33.66
C THR A 179 -9.91 15.38 -32.52
N ASP A 180 -9.18 16.50 -32.63
CA ASP A 180 -8.29 16.97 -31.56
C ASP A 180 -9.07 17.21 -30.25
N GLU A 181 -10.31 17.70 -30.33
CA GLU A 181 -11.19 17.88 -29.17
C GLU A 181 -11.56 16.55 -28.51
N LYS A 182 -11.85 15.51 -29.31
CA LYS A 182 -12.13 14.16 -28.79
C LYS A 182 -10.88 13.55 -28.16
N ILE A 183 -9.69 13.79 -28.72
CA ILE A 183 -8.42 13.35 -28.13
C ILE A 183 -8.21 13.99 -26.76
N GLN A 184 -8.41 15.31 -26.63
CA GLN A 184 -8.27 16.00 -25.33
C GLN A 184 -9.23 15.43 -24.29
N LYS A 185 -10.48 15.21 -24.66
CA LYS A 185 -11.49 14.57 -23.81
C LYS A 185 -11.07 13.15 -23.36
N ILE A 186 -10.55 12.33 -24.29
CA ILE A 186 -10.01 11.00 -23.96
C ILE A 186 -8.82 11.10 -23.00
N LEU A 187 -7.91 12.05 -23.23
CA LEU A 187 -6.75 12.28 -22.36
C LEU A 187 -7.17 12.70 -20.96
N GLU A 188 -8.15 13.58 -20.81
CA GLU A 188 -8.71 13.96 -19.50
C GLU A 188 -9.33 12.76 -18.79
N ALA A 189 -10.07 11.91 -19.52
CA ALA A 189 -10.65 10.68 -18.96
C ALA A 189 -9.58 9.68 -18.49
N PHE A 190 -8.48 9.53 -19.24
CA PHE A 190 -7.36 8.68 -18.85
C PHE A 190 -6.53 9.29 -17.72
N ALA A 191 -6.33 10.61 -17.71
CA ALA A 191 -5.59 11.32 -16.67
C ALA A 191 -6.18 11.11 -15.28
N LYS A 192 -7.52 11.10 -15.17
CA LYS A 192 -8.22 10.78 -13.91
C LYS A 192 -7.96 9.37 -13.39
N ARG A 193 -7.54 8.44 -14.26
CA ARG A 193 -7.21 7.04 -13.90
C ARG A 193 -5.71 6.84 -13.68
N LEU A 194 -4.88 7.84 -13.94
CA LEU A 194 -3.48 7.81 -13.55
C LEU A 194 -3.40 7.87 -12.02
N PRO A 195 -2.41 7.19 -11.40
CA PRO A 195 -2.17 7.40 -9.99
C PRO A 195 -1.91 8.89 -9.78
N ALA A 196 -2.56 9.50 -8.78
CA ALA A 196 -2.27 10.87 -8.41
C ALA A 196 -0.75 11.02 -8.29
N GLU A 197 -0.17 11.93 -9.07
CA GLU A 197 1.25 12.22 -9.01
C GLU A 197 1.56 12.53 -7.54
N GLU A 198 2.41 11.72 -6.90
CA GLU A 198 2.73 11.92 -5.48
C GLU A 198 3.23 13.36 -5.36
N GLU A 199 2.49 14.23 -4.65
CA GLU A 199 2.85 15.63 -4.52
C GLU A 199 4.25 15.71 -3.89
N GLU A 200 5.26 15.96 -4.73
CA GLU A 200 6.63 16.10 -4.28
C GLU A 200 6.77 17.45 -3.59
N ILE A 201 6.69 17.44 -2.26
CA ILE A 201 6.92 18.62 -1.44
C ILE A 201 8.42 18.89 -1.38
N ILE A 202 8.82 20.16 -1.52
CA ILE A 202 10.22 20.57 -1.40
C ILE A 202 10.74 20.16 -0.01
N THR A 203 11.78 19.32 0.03
CA THR A 203 12.37 18.79 1.28
C THR A 203 12.74 19.90 2.26
N TYR A 204 13.33 20.97 1.75
CA TYR A 204 13.62 22.17 2.51
C TYR A 204 12.45 23.18 2.38
N PRO A 205 11.92 23.72 3.49
CA PRO A 205 12.38 23.57 4.87
C PRO A 205 11.62 22.51 5.69
N TYR A 206 10.54 21.94 5.15
CA TYR A 206 9.56 21.14 5.89
C TYR A 206 10.14 19.88 6.55
N PHE A 207 10.90 19.07 5.81
CA PHE A 207 11.50 17.86 6.36
C PHE A 207 12.51 18.17 7.47
N LEU A 208 13.31 19.23 7.30
CA LEU A 208 14.27 19.65 8.32
C LEU A 208 13.57 20.09 9.60
N TYR A 209 12.46 20.84 9.51
CA TYR A 209 11.70 21.21 10.71
C TYR A 209 11.21 19.98 11.47
N VAL A 210 10.68 18.97 10.78
CA VAL A 210 10.26 17.71 11.42
C VAL A 210 11.45 17.00 12.05
N ALA A 211 12.55 16.84 11.31
CA ALA A 211 13.74 16.14 11.80
C ALA A 211 14.38 16.83 13.01
N PHE A 212 14.54 18.15 12.98
CA PHE A 212 15.08 18.92 14.11
C PHE A 212 14.13 18.91 15.31
N THR A 213 12.82 18.97 15.08
CA THR A 213 11.83 18.88 16.16
C THR A 213 11.91 17.51 16.84
N LEU A 214 11.95 16.42 16.08
CA LEU A 214 12.09 15.07 16.62
C LEU A 214 13.43 14.89 17.35
N LEU A 215 14.53 15.38 16.78
CA LEU A 215 15.85 15.33 17.42
C LEU A 215 15.85 16.10 18.73
N PHE A 216 15.31 17.32 18.75
CA PHE A 216 15.21 18.14 19.95
C PHE A 216 14.46 17.41 21.07
N PHE A 217 13.27 16.89 20.79
CA PHE A 217 12.48 16.18 21.81
C PHE A 217 13.13 14.87 22.24
N LEU A 218 13.75 14.12 21.33
CA LEU A 218 14.47 12.89 21.67
C LEU A 218 15.67 13.19 22.57
N THR A 219 16.51 14.16 22.21
CA THR A 219 17.69 14.55 23.00
C THR A 219 17.29 15.16 24.34
N ALA A 220 16.27 16.02 24.37
CA ALA A 220 15.74 16.56 25.63
C ALA A 220 15.17 15.45 26.52
N GLY A 221 14.40 14.51 25.95
CA GLY A 221 13.85 13.37 26.68
C GLY A 221 14.94 12.45 27.24
N LEU A 222 15.95 12.11 26.45
CA LEU A 222 17.11 11.32 26.90
C LEU A 222 17.94 12.08 27.94
N GLY A 223 18.12 13.39 27.79
CA GLY A 223 18.79 14.23 28.76
C GLY A 223 18.06 14.26 30.10
N ILE A 224 16.74 14.47 30.09
CA ILE A 224 15.90 14.39 31.29
C ILE A 224 15.99 13.00 31.92
N TYR A 225 15.88 11.94 31.12
CA TYR A 225 16.00 10.57 31.62
C TYR A 225 17.36 10.30 32.30
N SER A 226 18.45 10.81 31.73
CA SER A 226 19.80 10.66 32.27
C SER A 226 20.01 11.35 33.64
N VAL A 227 19.20 12.35 33.98
CA VAL A 227 19.24 12.98 35.32
C VAL A 227 18.67 12.03 36.39
N PHE A 228 17.72 11.18 36.01
CA PHE A 228 17.04 10.27 36.95
C PHE A 228 17.65 8.87 36.99
N ARG A 229 18.40 8.48 35.95
CA ARG A 229 18.95 7.13 35.81
C ARG A 229 20.40 7.21 35.35
N ASP A 230 21.29 6.79 36.25
CA ASP A 230 22.71 6.62 35.92
C ASP A 230 22.89 5.58 34.81
N ALA A 231 23.95 5.78 34.02
CA ALA A 231 24.36 4.78 33.05
C ALA A 231 24.79 3.49 33.80
N PRO A 232 24.35 2.31 33.35
CA PRO A 232 24.72 1.03 33.96
C PRO A 232 26.15 0.65 33.57
N LEU A 233 27.14 1.44 34.00
CA LEU A 233 28.55 1.20 33.80
C LEU A 233 29.11 0.43 35.00
N GLU A 234 29.83 -0.66 34.73
CA GLU A 234 30.51 -1.45 35.75
C GLU A 234 31.83 -0.80 36.19
N GLU A 235 32.44 -1.37 37.24
CA GLU A 235 33.77 -0.98 37.71
C GLU A 235 34.85 -1.24 36.65
N PRO A 236 36.02 -0.57 36.73
CA PRO A 236 37.13 -0.80 35.82
C PRO A 236 37.54 -2.28 35.76
N ALA A 237 37.71 -2.80 34.54
CA ALA A 237 37.98 -4.22 34.31
C ALA A 237 39.27 -4.71 35.00
N THR A 238 39.19 -5.89 35.62
CA THR A 238 40.34 -6.56 36.23
C THR A 238 40.52 -7.97 35.64
N PRO A 239 41.71 -8.38 35.19
CA PRO A 239 41.92 -9.72 34.61
C PRO A 239 41.70 -10.90 35.57
N SER A 240 41.69 -10.65 36.88
CA SER A 240 41.59 -11.67 37.92
C SER A 240 40.16 -11.96 38.41
N PHE A 241 39.16 -11.23 37.93
CA PHE A 241 37.77 -11.36 38.37
C PHE A 241 36.82 -11.24 37.19
N THR A 242 35.91 -12.20 37.06
CA THR A 242 34.84 -12.22 36.06
C THR A 242 33.51 -12.18 36.80
N PRO A 243 32.67 -11.15 36.61
CA PRO A 243 31.38 -11.05 37.28
C PRO A 243 30.46 -12.21 36.89
N ASN A 244 29.59 -12.64 37.81
CA ASN A 244 28.64 -13.73 37.57
C ASN A 244 27.25 -13.35 38.11
N PRO A 245 26.23 -13.21 37.25
CA PRO A 245 26.25 -13.44 35.80
C PRO A 245 26.87 -12.29 35.02
N GLU A 246 27.66 -12.62 34.00
CA GLU A 246 28.13 -11.63 33.02
C GLU A 246 27.10 -11.52 31.89
N LYS A 247 26.31 -10.45 31.89
CA LYS A 247 25.30 -10.18 30.87
C LYS A 247 25.84 -9.19 29.84
N ALA A 248 25.70 -9.53 28.56
CA ALA A 248 25.93 -8.60 27.48
C ALA A 248 24.92 -7.43 27.54
N PRO A 249 25.22 -6.29 26.90
CA PRO A 249 24.26 -5.21 26.75
C PRO A 249 22.91 -5.70 26.22
N TRP A 250 21.83 -5.02 26.59
CA TRP A 250 20.45 -5.46 26.31
C TRP A 250 20.17 -5.78 24.82
N TYR A 251 20.87 -5.10 23.89
CA TYR A 251 20.73 -5.35 22.45
C TYR A 251 21.49 -6.59 21.95
N PHE A 252 22.36 -7.19 22.77
CA PHE A 252 23.07 -8.44 22.50
C PHE A 252 22.65 -9.60 23.41
N VAL A 253 22.02 -9.33 24.55
CA VAL A 253 21.63 -10.38 25.52
C VAL A 253 20.72 -11.45 24.90
N GLY A 254 19.90 -11.11 23.91
CA GLY A 254 19.08 -12.09 23.18
C GLY A 254 19.91 -13.09 22.37
N ILE A 255 21.02 -12.66 21.77
CA ILE A 255 21.96 -13.56 21.07
C ILE A 255 22.73 -14.39 22.10
N GLN A 256 23.09 -13.82 23.24
CA GLN A 256 23.70 -14.55 24.35
C GLN A 256 22.79 -15.65 24.90
N GLU A 257 21.48 -15.39 24.99
CA GLU A 257 20.50 -16.41 25.37
C GLU A 257 20.38 -17.50 24.30
N LEU A 258 20.36 -17.12 23.02
CA LEU A 258 20.35 -18.09 21.92
C LEU A 258 21.61 -18.98 21.91
N LEU A 259 22.77 -18.41 22.24
CA LEU A 259 24.02 -19.13 22.46
C LEU A 259 23.90 -20.15 23.60
N ALA A 260 23.34 -19.75 24.73
CA ALA A 260 23.17 -20.63 25.89
C ALA A 260 22.22 -21.81 25.61
N ILE A 261 21.16 -21.60 24.83
CA ILE A 261 20.19 -22.66 24.50
C ILE A 261 20.73 -23.58 23.38
N SER A 262 21.54 -23.05 22.45
CA SER A 262 21.96 -23.76 21.23
C SER A 262 22.55 -25.18 21.39
N PRO A 263 23.31 -25.53 22.44
CA PRO A 263 23.77 -26.92 22.66
C PRO A 263 22.63 -27.94 22.83
N ASN A 264 21.43 -27.48 23.21
CA ASN A 264 20.27 -28.31 23.50
C ASN A 264 19.24 -28.32 22.35
N ILE A 265 19.55 -27.69 21.20
CA ILE A 265 18.63 -27.59 20.06
C ILE A 265 18.99 -28.62 18.97
N GLY A 266 18.29 -29.75 18.97
CA GLY A 266 18.33 -30.72 17.87
C GLY A 266 19.63 -31.55 17.76
N PRO A 267 19.90 -32.19 16.61
CA PRO A 267 21.00 -33.15 16.45
C PRO A 267 22.39 -32.49 16.29
N LEU A 268 22.43 -31.17 16.08
CA LEU A 268 23.66 -30.40 15.92
C LEU A 268 23.93 -29.64 17.23
N THR A 269 24.66 -30.25 18.14
CA THR A 269 24.92 -29.74 19.50
C THR A 269 26.05 -28.69 19.54
N SER A 270 26.10 -27.77 18.57
CA SER A 270 27.18 -26.77 18.49
C SER A 270 26.73 -25.37 18.93
N VAL A 271 27.50 -24.77 19.84
CA VAL A 271 27.31 -23.37 20.30
C VAL A 271 27.35 -22.37 19.13
N ALA A 272 28.06 -22.72 18.05
CA ALA A 272 28.16 -21.89 16.85
C ALA A 272 26.80 -21.62 16.18
N ILE A 273 25.80 -22.48 16.39
CA ILE A 273 24.46 -22.28 15.81
C ILE A 273 23.82 -21.00 16.32
N GLY A 274 23.84 -20.78 17.63
CA GLY A 274 23.16 -19.65 18.23
C GLY A 274 23.85 -18.31 17.98
N GLY A 275 25.18 -18.28 18.03
CA GLY A 275 25.93 -17.01 17.93
C GLY A 275 26.36 -16.61 16.53
N VAL A 276 26.48 -17.55 15.60
CA VAL A 276 27.04 -17.28 14.27
C VAL A 276 26.07 -17.68 13.17
N ILE A 277 25.61 -18.94 13.15
CA ILE A 277 24.84 -19.47 12.02
C ILE A 277 23.47 -18.81 11.93
N ILE A 278 22.69 -18.78 13.01
CA ILE A 278 21.34 -18.17 12.99
C ILE A 278 21.39 -16.67 12.66
N PRO A 279 22.24 -15.85 13.32
CA PRO A 279 22.37 -14.44 12.94
C PRO A 279 22.82 -14.24 11.48
N ALA A 280 23.78 -15.04 11.00
CA ALA A 280 24.23 -14.96 9.62
C ALA A 280 23.12 -15.33 8.63
N LEU A 281 22.35 -16.39 8.91
CA LEU A 281 21.19 -16.76 8.08
C LEU A 281 20.12 -15.67 8.08
N PHE A 282 19.89 -14.99 9.20
CA PHE A 282 18.95 -13.87 9.25
C PHE A 282 19.42 -12.69 8.38
N ILE A 283 20.72 -12.33 8.43
CA ILE A 283 21.28 -11.29 7.56
C ILE A 283 21.19 -11.69 6.09
N LEU A 284 21.55 -12.94 5.76
CA LEU A 284 21.42 -13.46 4.40
C LEU A 284 19.98 -13.46 3.93
N PHE A 285 19.03 -13.79 4.82
CA PHE A 285 17.60 -13.67 4.54
C PHE A 285 17.22 -12.22 4.19
N LEU A 286 17.63 -11.22 4.98
CA LEU A 286 17.34 -9.80 4.70
C LEU A 286 17.89 -9.34 3.34
N ILE A 287 19.11 -9.77 2.99
CA ILE A 287 19.73 -9.48 1.69
C ILE A 287 18.98 -10.19 0.55
N ALA A 288 18.49 -11.41 0.82
CA ALA A 288 17.81 -12.24 -0.18
C ALA A 288 16.36 -11.79 -0.45
N ILE A 289 15.71 -11.05 0.46
CA ILE A 289 14.30 -10.63 0.34
C ILE A 289 13.95 -10.18 -1.09
N PRO A 290 14.66 -9.22 -1.74
CA PRO A 290 14.29 -8.75 -3.08
C PRO A 290 14.25 -9.84 -4.16
N TYR A 291 14.97 -10.96 -3.97
CA TYR A 291 15.10 -12.05 -4.92
C TYR A 291 14.14 -13.22 -4.62
N ILE A 292 13.90 -13.50 -3.34
CA ILE A 292 13.11 -14.65 -2.91
C ILE A 292 11.65 -14.30 -2.61
N GLU A 293 11.34 -13.04 -2.33
CA GLU A 293 10.00 -12.58 -1.93
C GLU A 293 8.89 -12.96 -2.94
N PRO A 294 9.06 -12.83 -4.28
CA PRO A 294 8.04 -13.31 -5.24
C PRO A 294 7.76 -14.82 -5.17
N TYR A 295 8.71 -15.61 -4.68
CA TYR A 295 8.58 -17.05 -4.52
C TYR A 295 8.04 -17.44 -3.13
N LEU A 296 8.38 -16.66 -2.10
CA LEU A 296 7.84 -16.82 -0.73
C LEU A 296 6.33 -16.57 -0.69
N GLU A 297 5.84 -15.58 -1.43
CA GLU A 297 4.41 -15.28 -1.54
C GLU A 297 3.70 -16.30 -2.46
N PHE A 298 3.67 -17.57 -2.06
CA PHE A 298 3.24 -18.71 -2.88
C PHE A 298 1.80 -18.60 -3.40
N TRP A 299 0.94 -17.84 -2.72
CA TRP A 299 -0.45 -17.56 -3.12
C TRP A 299 -0.54 -16.69 -4.40
N ARG A 300 0.52 -15.96 -4.77
CA ARG A 300 0.51 -15.11 -5.96
C ARG A 300 0.48 -15.92 -7.26
N ARG A 301 -0.47 -15.56 -8.12
CA ARG A 301 -0.66 -16.16 -9.44
C ARG A 301 0.41 -15.76 -10.46
N ASP A 302 0.91 -14.53 -10.38
CA ASP A 302 1.98 -14.02 -11.23
C ASP A 302 3.26 -13.86 -10.40
N LYS A 303 4.30 -14.63 -10.70
CA LYS A 303 5.60 -14.61 -10.01
C LYS A 303 6.66 -13.77 -10.73
N SER A 304 6.33 -13.23 -11.91
CA SER A 304 7.26 -12.48 -12.75
C SER A 304 7.39 -11.01 -12.34
N LYS A 305 6.41 -10.48 -11.59
CA LYS A 305 6.40 -9.11 -11.09
C LYS A 305 7.07 -9.01 -9.70
N PRO A 306 7.65 -7.88 -9.31
CA PRO A 306 8.06 -7.66 -7.92
C PRO A 306 6.83 -7.66 -6.99
N VAL A 307 7.03 -7.91 -5.70
CA VAL A 307 5.97 -7.80 -4.68
C VAL A 307 5.69 -6.34 -4.38
N GLY A 308 4.41 -6.01 -4.14
CA GLY A 308 3.98 -4.65 -3.87
C GLY A 308 4.69 -4.07 -2.65
N ARG A 309 4.88 -2.75 -2.62
CA ARG A 309 5.60 -2.08 -1.53
C ARG A 309 4.84 -2.10 -0.19
N ARG A 310 3.52 -2.32 -0.22
CA ARG A 310 2.66 -2.26 0.97
C ARG A 310 2.77 -3.57 1.77
N LEU A 311 2.66 -3.49 3.09
CA LEU A 311 2.71 -4.66 3.98
C LEU A 311 1.64 -5.71 3.63
N ARG A 312 0.45 -5.27 3.21
CA ARG A 312 -0.66 -6.15 2.82
C ARG A 312 -0.36 -7.01 1.59
N ASP A 313 0.58 -6.58 0.74
CA ASP A 313 0.95 -7.28 -0.50
C ASP A 313 1.96 -8.40 -0.26
N ARG A 314 2.61 -8.42 0.92
CA ARG A 314 3.67 -9.37 1.33
C ARG A 314 3.37 -10.06 2.67
N PRO A 315 2.23 -10.74 2.82
CA PRO A 315 1.81 -11.30 4.10
C PRO A 315 2.76 -12.39 4.63
N VAL A 316 3.29 -13.27 3.78
CA VAL A 316 4.17 -14.36 4.23
C VAL A 316 5.51 -13.79 4.70
N THR A 317 6.11 -12.90 3.92
CA THR A 317 7.38 -12.26 4.23
C THR A 317 7.27 -11.40 5.48
N THR A 318 6.19 -10.64 5.61
CA THR A 318 5.90 -9.83 6.81
C THR A 318 5.70 -10.73 8.03
N ALA A 319 4.97 -11.83 7.91
CA ALA A 319 4.76 -12.76 9.02
C ALA A 319 6.07 -13.41 9.48
N LEU A 320 6.92 -13.85 8.54
CA LEU A 320 8.21 -14.46 8.87
C LEU A 320 9.16 -13.45 9.53
N PHE A 321 9.28 -12.23 8.99
CA PHE A 321 10.07 -11.18 9.63
C PHE A 321 9.54 -10.85 11.03
N THR A 322 8.23 -10.69 11.18
CA THR A 322 7.59 -10.40 12.48
C THR A 322 7.83 -11.51 13.48
N LEU A 323 7.77 -12.78 13.06
CA LEU A 323 8.06 -13.93 13.92
C LEU A 323 9.51 -13.91 14.39
N VAL A 324 10.47 -13.63 13.50
CA VAL A 324 11.90 -13.59 13.88
C VAL A 324 12.17 -12.44 14.85
N ILE A 325 11.62 -11.24 14.60
CA ILE A 325 11.76 -10.10 15.52
C ILE A 325 11.08 -10.40 16.87
N GLY A 326 9.88 -10.99 16.84
CA GLY A 326 9.18 -11.39 18.06
C GLY A 326 9.98 -12.40 18.88
N ALA A 327 10.56 -13.41 18.25
CA ALA A 327 11.44 -14.38 18.90
C ALA A 327 12.69 -13.72 19.50
N ALA A 328 13.32 -12.79 18.77
CA ALA A 328 14.47 -12.03 19.28
C ALA A 328 14.12 -11.20 20.52
N ILE A 329 12.96 -10.52 20.52
CA ILE A 329 12.48 -9.76 21.68
C ILE A 329 12.24 -10.69 22.89
N VAL A 330 11.61 -11.85 22.66
CA VAL A 330 11.40 -12.84 23.73
C VAL A 330 12.73 -13.31 24.32
N LEU A 331 13.73 -13.60 23.49
CA LEU A 331 15.07 -13.99 23.96
C LEU A 331 15.74 -12.86 24.75
N ILE A 332 15.60 -11.60 24.31
CA ILE A 332 16.10 -10.43 25.06
C ILE A 332 15.44 -10.38 26.44
N ILE A 333 14.12 -10.53 26.52
CA ILE A 333 13.39 -10.50 27.80
C ILE A 333 13.84 -11.63 28.72
N ILE A 334 13.99 -12.85 28.19
CA ILE A 334 14.47 -14.01 28.95
C ILE A 334 15.89 -13.76 29.48
N GLY A 335 16.83 -13.40 28.60
CA GLY A 335 18.22 -13.14 28.98
C GLY A 335 18.35 -11.99 29.99
N GLN A 336 17.56 -10.93 29.82
CA GLN A 336 17.62 -9.76 30.69
C GLN A 336 17.07 -10.06 32.08
N TYR A 337 15.90 -10.69 32.19
CA TYR A 337 15.15 -10.76 33.45
C TYR A 337 15.11 -12.14 34.10
N PHE A 338 15.22 -13.23 33.34
CA PHE A 338 15.01 -14.60 33.84
C PHE A 338 16.30 -15.41 33.98
N ARG A 339 17.46 -14.83 33.66
CA ARG A 339 18.78 -15.46 33.84
C ARG A 339 19.53 -14.88 35.03
N GLY A 340 19.96 -15.77 35.94
CA GLY A 340 20.68 -15.47 37.17
C GLY A 340 22.12 -16.01 37.16
N PRO A 341 22.75 -16.16 38.34
CA PRO A 341 24.10 -16.71 38.46
C PRO A 341 24.23 -18.05 37.74
N GLN A 342 25.40 -18.31 37.13
CA GLN A 342 25.66 -19.49 36.29
C GLN A 342 24.71 -19.63 35.09
N TRP A 343 24.04 -18.55 34.70
CA TRP A 343 23.00 -18.55 33.65
C TRP A 343 21.79 -19.44 33.97
N GLU A 344 21.58 -19.75 35.25
CA GLU A 344 20.43 -20.53 35.69
C GLU A 344 19.13 -19.72 35.61
N TRP A 345 18.02 -20.44 35.51
CA TRP A 345 16.70 -19.83 35.46
C TRP A 345 16.32 -19.27 36.84
N VAL A 346 15.95 -17.99 36.88
CA VAL A 346 15.50 -17.30 38.09
C VAL A 346 14.15 -16.63 37.85
N ILE A 347 13.37 -16.50 38.92
CA ILE A 347 12.13 -15.72 38.90
C ILE A 347 12.48 -14.32 39.42
N PRO A 348 12.48 -13.26 38.58
CA PRO A 348 13.04 -11.95 38.93
C PRO A 348 12.41 -11.23 40.14
N TRP A 349 11.27 -11.72 40.63
CA TRP A 349 10.47 -11.12 41.72
C TRP A 349 10.24 -12.08 42.90
N LYS A 350 11.00 -13.17 42.99
CA LYS A 350 11.14 -13.99 44.19
C LYS A 350 12.57 -13.88 44.69
#